data_AF-A0A5N8WBE0-F1
#
_entry.id   AF-A0A5N8WBE0-F1
#
_cell.length_a   1.000
_cell.length_b   1.000
_cell.length_c   1.000
_cell.angle_alpha   90.00
_cell.angle_beta   90.00
_cell.angle_gamma   90.00
#
_symmetry.space_group_name_H-M   'P 1'
#
loop_
_entity.id
_entity.type
_entity.pdbx_description
1 polymer ?
#
loop_
_entity_poly.entity_id
_entity_poly.type
_entity_poly.pdbx_seq_one_letter_code
_entity_poly.pdbx_strand_id
1 'polypeptide(L)'
;MSIGTAHQARSVPWGDVLFSAIAAVSWALTGMAGTAALGLHLLEADSAGSLGPMTAAVVALGAGGSVTPSGDVSVFGLEGAEATTAIEITPLGVGLVGAVLLSWFFLRSLRGAGAVIAPAELLARAGAVVVLFVAMMGGLAWAGHSVITLDGGSLGLDDMPGGEQLGDVEVPGLGDIGGLLPDRLGDLVEAEAKVGFSVDTAPTLLGGLVWCVGVLVIALLASRRTPLPPGWDVVHRAVRPAVSALVGVLLVAVMAGLAAAAYAATGDDRPRRIVGAALLGAPNGVWLGVPIGLFVPWHGEATGELAKVLPDPLDDLLRVGSDQHVTLGRLAELDGMVWLLGVAAAVMMLFAGVLTAVRTPFVRESDAITVGKPAGTDGGGSGPLAFAGRCALRLGIATALALPLLAWLTEVSVDASLSVLGFDAFGAGIELRGDLGTALLLGALWGAGAGAAGALLA
;
A
#
# COMPACT_ATOMS: atom_id res chain seq x y z
N MET A 1 42.72 30.98 -29.91
CA MET A 1 42.26 31.39 -28.56
C MET A 1 41.31 30.29 -28.08
N SER A 2 41.85 29.31 -27.34
CA SER A 2 41.08 28.18 -26.81
C SER A 2 40.44 28.61 -25.50
N ILE A 3 39.13 28.82 -25.49
CA ILE A 3 38.39 29.07 -24.25
C ILE A 3 37.95 27.71 -23.74
N GLY A 4 38.65 27.23 -22.72
CA GLY A 4 38.41 25.94 -22.09
C GLY A 4 36.99 25.83 -21.55
N THR A 5 36.30 24.79 -21.97
CA THR A 5 35.08 24.30 -21.34
C THR A 5 35.45 23.61 -20.02
N ALA A 6 35.76 24.40 -19.00
CA ALA A 6 35.78 23.92 -17.63
C ALA A 6 34.34 23.64 -17.20
N HIS A 7 33.84 22.44 -17.49
CA HIS A 7 32.69 21.88 -16.79
C HIS A 7 33.14 21.62 -15.34
N GLN A 8 33.12 22.68 -14.53
CA GLN A 8 33.53 22.64 -13.15
C GLN A 8 32.51 21.76 -12.41
N ALA A 9 32.86 20.49 -12.24
CA ALA A 9 32.07 19.55 -11.44
C ALA A 9 31.96 20.14 -10.04
N ARG A 10 30.80 20.74 -9.71
CA ARG A 10 30.51 21.15 -8.34
C ARG A 10 30.60 19.89 -7.48
N SER A 11 31.41 19.97 -6.44
CA SER A 11 31.44 18.97 -5.37
C SER A 11 30.03 18.82 -4.78
N VAL A 12 29.65 17.59 -4.47
CA VAL A 12 28.35 17.28 -3.85
C VAL A 12 28.25 18.00 -2.49
N PRO A 13 27.18 18.78 -2.23
CA PRO A 13 26.99 19.47 -0.95
C PRO A 13 26.50 18.48 0.12
N TRP A 14 27.40 17.67 0.66
CA TRP A 14 27.07 16.57 1.59
C TRP A 14 26.27 17.01 2.84
N GLY A 15 26.51 18.23 3.35
CA GLY A 15 25.72 18.78 4.46
C GLY A 15 24.24 18.89 4.10
N ASP A 16 23.91 19.56 3.00
CA ASP A 16 22.54 19.72 2.53
C ASP A 16 21.88 18.39 2.14
N VAL A 17 22.67 17.46 1.61
CA VAL A 17 22.22 16.09 1.29
C VAL A 17 21.79 15.37 2.56
N LEU A 18 22.60 15.40 3.62
CA LEU A 18 22.31 14.70 4.86
C LEU A 18 21.14 15.35 5.61
N PHE A 19 21.11 16.68 5.74
CA PHE A 19 20.00 17.37 6.41
C PHE A 19 18.66 17.13 5.70
N SER A 20 18.64 17.14 4.37
CA SER A 20 17.40 16.89 3.65
C SER A 20 16.97 15.43 3.70
N ALA A 21 17.91 14.48 3.73
CA ALA A 21 17.62 13.06 3.92
C ALA A 21 17.05 12.79 5.32
N ILE A 22 17.66 13.34 6.37
CA ILE A 22 17.15 13.25 7.74
C ILE A 22 15.74 13.82 7.81
N ALA A 23 15.52 15.04 7.28
CA ALA A 23 14.19 15.65 7.29
C ALA A 23 13.16 14.81 6.53
N ALA A 24 13.51 14.29 5.35
CA ALA A 24 12.59 13.48 4.55
C ALA A 24 12.18 12.20 5.28
N VAL A 25 13.14 11.46 5.81
CA VAL A 25 12.86 10.20 6.51
C VAL A 25 12.19 10.44 7.86
N SER A 26 12.62 11.45 8.63
CA SER A 26 12.02 11.74 9.94
C SER A 26 10.56 12.11 9.82
N TRP A 27 10.20 12.97 8.86
CA TRP A 27 8.81 13.36 8.64
C TRP A 27 7.98 12.21 8.07
N ALA A 28 8.55 11.40 7.17
CA ALA A 28 7.86 10.22 6.66
C ALA A 28 7.52 9.23 7.78
N LEU A 29 8.51 8.83 8.59
CA LEU A 29 8.30 7.90 9.70
C LEU A 29 7.37 8.46 10.78
N THR A 30 7.48 9.76 11.09
CA THR A 30 6.56 10.41 12.04
C THR A 30 5.12 10.41 11.52
N GLY A 31 4.92 10.69 10.23
CA GLY A 31 3.61 10.61 9.60
C GLY A 31 3.05 9.19 9.61
N MET A 32 3.86 8.20 9.24
CA MET A 32 3.46 6.79 9.27
C MET A 32 3.07 6.35 10.69
N ALA A 33 3.92 6.63 11.68
CA ALA A 33 3.65 6.28 13.07
C ALA A 33 2.39 6.99 13.62
N GLY A 34 2.22 8.28 13.31
CA GLY A 34 1.03 9.04 13.71
C GLY A 34 -0.25 8.50 13.09
N THR A 35 -0.23 8.16 11.79
CA THR A 35 -1.37 7.54 11.09
C THR A 35 -1.67 6.14 11.63
N ALA A 36 -0.65 5.32 11.86
CA ALA A 36 -0.80 3.99 12.46
C ALA A 36 -1.40 4.08 13.86
N ALA A 37 -0.84 4.91 14.74
CA ALA A 37 -1.29 5.08 16.12
C ALA A 37 -2.72 5.59 16.19
N LEU A 38 -3.05 6.61 15.38
CA LEU A 38 -4.38 7.18 15.34
C LEU A 38 -5.40 6.18 14.77
N GLY A 39 -5.05 5.45 13.70
CA GLY A 39 -5.91 4.42 13.12
C GLY A 39 -6.21 3.29 14.10
N LEU A 40 -5.18 2.76 14.76
CA LEU A 40 -5.29 1.71 15.76
C LEU A 40 -6.09 2.15 16.99
N HIS A 41 -5.84 3.36 17.50
CA HIS A 41 -6.59 3.90 18.63
C HIS A 41 -8.08 4.11 18.30
N LEU A 42 -8.39 4.61 17.09
CA LEU A 42 -9.77 4.75 16.63
C LEU A 42 -10.48 3.41 16.41
N LEU A 43 -9.72 2.33 16.20
CA LEU A 43 -10.18 0.96 16.14
C LEU A 43 -10.25 0.28 17.52
N GLU A 44 -9.91 0.98 18.60
CA GLU A 44 -9.87 0.47 19.97
C GLU A 44 -8.87 -0.69 20.16
N ALA A 45 -7.84 -0.76 19.31
CA ALA A 45 -6.80 -1.78 19.42
C ALA A 45 -5.94 -1.64 20.69
N ASP A 46 -5.96 -0.46 21.32
CA ASP A 46 -5.36 -0.20 22.63
C ASP A 46 -6.01 -0.96 23.78
N SER A 47 -7.25 -1.43 23.60
CA SER A 47 -7.89 -2.34 24.56
C SER A 47 -7.33 -3.76 24.51
N ALA A 48 -6.74 -4.17 23.38
CA ALA A 48 -6.23 -5.52 23.14
C ALA A 48 -4.71 -5.65 23.34
N GLY A 49 -3.98 -4.53 23.45
CA GLY A 49 -2.55 -4.56 23.74
C GLY A 49 -1.85 -3.20 23.62
N SER A 50 -0.52 -3.20 23.77
CA SER A 50 0.26 -1.96 23.79
C SER A 50 0.37 -1.30 22.40
N LEU A 51 -0.03 -0.03 22.31
CA LEU A 51 0.01 0.74 21.05
C LEU A 51 1.41 0.86 20.44
N GLY A 52 2.46 1.02 21.25
CA GLY A 52 3.82 1.25 20.75
C GLY A 52 4.29 0.17 19.76
N PRO A 53 4.39 -1.09 20.18
CA PRO A 53 4.76 -2.19 19.30
C PRO A 53 3.79 -2.43 18.12
N MET A 54 2.47 -2.32 18.35
CA MET A 54 1.50 -2.44 17.25
C MET A 54 1.71 -1.37 16.18
N THR A 55 2.01 -0.14 16.57
CA THR A 55 2.31 0.94 15.61
C THR A 55 3.60 0.67 14.86
N ALA A 56 4.64 0.15 15.51
CA ALA A 56 5.88 -0.23 14.84
C ALA A 56 5.65 -1.34 13.80
N ALA A 57 4.86 -2.37 14.14
CA ALA A 57 4.49 -3.44 13.22
C ALA A 57 3.68 -2.91 12.01
N VAL A 58 2.68 -2.06 12.25
CA VAL A 58 1.87 -1.44 11.19
C VAL A 58 2.71 -0.52 10.29
N VAL A 59 3.68 0.21 10.85
CA VAL A 59 4.63 1.02 10.07
C VAL A 59 5.54 0.12 9.24
N ALA A 60 6.01 -1.00 9.79
CA ALA A 60 6.85 -1.96 9.08
C ALA A 60 6.10 -2.60 7.89
N LEU A 61 4.87 -3.07 8.11
CA LEU A 61 3.98 -3.59 7.08
C LEU A 61 3.67 -2.51 6.02
N GLY A 62 3.37 -1.29 6.45
CA GLY A 62 3.08 -0.17 5.54
C GLY A 62 4.28 0.26 4.67
N ALA A 63 5.51 -0.02 5.12
CA ALA A 63 6.74 0.18 4.38
C ALA A 63 7.14 -1.04 3.52
N GLY A 64 6.26 -2.04 3.38
CA GLY A 64 6.49 -3.24 2.57
C GLY A 64 7.29 -4.34 3.27
N GLY A 65 7.47 -4.27 4.59
CA GLY A 65 8.02 -5.38 5.38
C GLY A 65 6.99 -6.48 5.63
N SER A 66 7.47 -7.66 6.00
CA SER A 66 6.63 -8.77 6.50
C SER A 66 6.66 -8.82 8.02
N VAL A 67 5.52 -9.16 8.63
CA VAL A 67 5.42 -9.44 10.06
C VAL A 67 4.73 -10.78 10.21
N THR A 68 5.43 -11.76 10.78
CA THR A 68 4.86 -13.06 11.12
C THR A 68 4.48 -13.04 12.60
N PRO A 69 3.20 -13.23 12.98
CA PRO A 69 2.83 -13.48 14.36
C PRO A 69 3.49 -14.80 14.82
N SER A 70 4.40 -14.73 15.78
CA SER A 70 4.95 -15.93 16.41
C SER A 70 4.31 -16.08 17.78
N GLY A 71 3.31 -16.96 17.89
CA GLY A 71 2.71 -17.34 19.15
C GLY A 71 2.87 -18.85 19.37
N ASP A 72 3.69 -19.23 20.35
CA ASP A 72 3.66 -20.59 20.89
C ASP A 72 2.36 -20.74 21.68
N VAL A 73 1.35 -21.40 21.09
CA VAL A 73 0.13 -21.80 21.79
C VAL A 73 0.33 -23.16 22.47
N SER A 74 1.37 -23.27 23.30
CA SER A 74 1.62 -24.45 24.15
C SER A 74 0.62 -24.60 25.30
N VAL A 75 -0.39 -23.72 25.39
CA VAL A 75 -1.33 -23.63 26.53
C VAL A 75 -2.58 -24.52 26.37
N PHE A 76 -2.80 -25.16 25.22
CA PHE A 76 -3.91 -26.13 25.05
C PHE A 76 -3.54 -27.60 25.32
N GLY A 77 -2.36 -27.88 25.88
CA GLY A 77 -1.93 -29.25 26.17
C GLY A 77 -1.64 -30.10 24.91
N LEU A 78 -1.40 -29.44 23.78
CA LEU A 78 -0.93 -30.05 22.54
C LEU A 78 0.49 -29.54 22.27
N GLU A 79 1.49 -30.36 22.58
CA GLU A 79 2.86 -30.15 22.11
C GLU A 79 2.84 -30.14 20.56
N GLY A 80 3.13 -29.00 19.93
CA GLY A 80 3.34 -28.89 18.48
C GLY A 80 2.29 -28.15 17.65
N ALA A 81 1.42 -27.32 18.25
CA ALA A 81 0.55 -26.41 17.50
C ALA A 81 1.25 -25.08 17.20
N GLU A 82 1.86 -24.97 16.02
CA GLU A 82 2.39 -23.72 15.49
C GLU A 82 1.24 -22.98 14.77
N ALA A 83 0.82 -21.83 15.30
CA ALA A 83 -0.21 -21.01 14.66
C ALA A 83 0.43 -20.17 13.54
N THR A 84 0.58 -20.73 12.35
CA THR A 84 0.93 -19.99 11.13
C THR A 84 -0.26 -19.12 10.71
N THR A 85 -0.36 -17.93 11.30
CA THR A 85 -1.28 -16.88 10.83
C THR A 85 -0.50 -15.88 9.99
N ALA A 86 -0.36 -16.13 8.69
CA ALA A 86 0.25 -15.18 7.78
C ALA A 86 -0.82 -14.13 7.39
N ILE A 87 -0.89 -13.03 8.16
CA ILE A 87 -1.74 -11.89 7.80
C ILE A 87 -0.91 -10.93 6.93
N GLU A 88 -0.97 -11.07 5.61
CA GLU A 88 -0.31 -10.17 4.65
C GLU A 88 -1.23 -8.99 4.25
N ILE A 89 -1.92 -8.38 5.22
CA ILE A 89 -2.68 -7.14 4.95
C ILE A 89 -1.75 -5.95 5.14
N THR A 90 -1.25 -5.40 4.03
CA THR A 90 -0.43 -4.17 4.06
C THR A 90 -1.32 -2.94 4.27
N PRO A 91 -1.12 -2.15 5.34
CA PRO A 91 -1.90 -0.93 5.60
C PRO A 91 -1.45 0.19 4.66
N LEU A 92 -1.98 0.22 3.44
CA LEU A 92 -1.54 1.18 2.41
C LEU A 92 -1.85 2.62 2.80
N GLY A 93 -2.79 2.88 3.73
CA GLY A 93 -2.97 4.19 4.39
C GLY A 93 -1.69 4.74 4.99
N VAL A 94 -1.01 3.91 5.77
CA VAL A 94 0.24 4.26 6.46
C VAL A 94 1.36 4.43 5.44
N GLY A 95 1.50 3.47 4.52
CA GLY A 95 2.45 3.55 3.41
C GLY A 95 2.26 4.82 2.56
N LEU A 96 1.01 5.18 2.23
CA LEU A 96 0.72 6.34 1.40
C LEU A 96 1.10 7.66 2.08
N VAL A 97 0.80 7.82 3.38
CA VAL A 97 1.20 9.02 4.14
C VAL A 97 2.71 9.16 4.17
N GLY A 98 3.42 8.05 4.46
CA GLY A 98 4.88 7.99 4.39
C GLY A 98 5.41 8.39 3.02
N ALA A 99 4.83 7.84 1.95
CA ALA A 99 5.23 8.09 0.57
C ALA A 99 5.05 9.56 0.18
N VAL A 100 3.92 10.19 0.55
CA VAL A 100 3.63 11.60 0.26
C VAL A 100 4.62 12.52 0.98
N LEU A 101 4.88 12.30 2.27
CA LEU A 101 5.80 13.12 3.05
C LEU A 101 7.25 12.94 2.57
N LEU A 102 7.70 11.68 2.38
CA LEU A 102 9.03 11.38 1.86
C LEU A 102 9.25 12.05 0.51
N SER A 103 8.28 11.92 -0.40
CA SER A 103 8.29 12.55 -1.72
C SER A 103 8.33 14.07 -1.62
N TRP A 104 7.55 14.67 -0.73
CA TRP A 104 7.47 16.13 -0.61
C TRP A 104 8.82 16.73 -0.18
N PHE A 105 9.44 16.20 0.86
CA PHE A 105 10.74 16.68 1.36
C PHE A 105 11.88 16.36 0.39
N PHE A 106 11.89 15.16 -0.21
CA PHE A 106 12.89 14.80 -1.22
C PHE A 106 12.81 15.72 -2.45
N LEU A 107 11.62 15.92 -3.02
CA LEU A 107 11.45 16.80 -4.17
C LEU A 107 11.72 18.27 -3.82
N ARG A 108 11.42 18.71 -2.59
CA ARG A 108 11.79 20.04 -2.10
C ARG A 108 13.32 20.21 -2.06
N SER A 109 14.04 19.18 -1.61
CA SER A 109 15.50 19.16 -1.61
C SER A 109 16.06 19.34 -3.03
N LEU A 110 15.47 18.68 -4.03
CA LEU A 110 15.90 18.83 -5.43
C LEU A 110 15.59 20.21 -6.01
N ARG A 111 14.43 20.80 -5.68
CA ARG A 111 14.07 22.16 -6.13
C ARG A 111 14.98 23.23 -5.53
N GLY A 112 15.51 23.00 -4.33
CA GLY A 112 16.48 23.88 -3.69
C GLY A 112 17.89 23.82 -4.32
N ALA A 113 18.24 22.75 -5.04
CA ALA A 113 19.56 22.55 -5.63
C ALA A 113 19.82 23.37 -6.91
N GLY A 114 18.78 23.91 -7.56
CA GLY A 114 18.88 24.78 -8.74
C GLY A 114 18.14 24.25 -9.97
N ALA A 115 18.39 24.86 -11.14
CA ALA A 115 17.67 24.57 -12.39
C ALA A 115 18.09 23.25 -13.08
N VAL A 116 19.33 22.79 -12.84
CA VAL A 116 19.88 21.53 -13.35
C VAL A 116 20.67 20.89 -12.23
N ILE A 117 20.49 19.58 -12.04
CA ILE A 117 21.19 18.81 -11.01
C ILE A 117 22.17 17.83 -11.66
N ALA A 118 23.37 17.70 -11.10
CA ALA A 118 24.33 16.71 -11.56
C ALA A 118 23.83 15.28 -11.21
N PRO A 119 24.08 14.26 -12.07
CA PRO A 119 23.72 12.88 -11.76
C PRO A 119 24.27 12.40 -10.42
N ALA A 120 25.51 12.77 -10.09
CA ALA A 120 26.15 12.41 -8.83
C ALA A 120 25.44 13.02 -7.61
N GLU A 121 24.94 14.26 -7.71
CA GLU A 121 24.19 14.89 -6.62
C GLU A 121 22.80 14.25 -6.45
N LEU A 122 22.11 13.92 -7.55
CA LEU A 122 20.84 13.20 -7.50
C LEU A 122 21.02 11.83 -6.83
N LEU A 123 22.05 11.08 -7.23
CA LEU A 123 22.38 9.78 -6.63
C LEU A 123 22.77 9.92 -5.16
N ALA A 124 23.52 10.95 -4.77
CA ALA A 124 23.85 11.18 -3.37
C ALA A 124 22.60 11.49 -2.52
N ARG A 125 21.69 12.34 -3.02
CA ARG A 125 20.42 12.67 -2.33
C ARG A 125 19.51 11.46 -2.21
N ALA A 126 19.31 10.73 -3.30
CA ALA A 126 18.47 9.52 -3.29
C ALA A 126 19.09 8.42 -2.42
N GLY A 127 20.40 8.18 -2.57
CA GLY A 127 21.14 7.19 -1.80
C GLY A 127 21.14 7.48 -0.30
N ALA A 128 21.32 8.75 0.10
CA ALA A 128 21.24 9.14 1.52
C ALA A 128 19.86 8.87 2.12
N VAL A 129 18.77 9.17 1.38
CA VAL A 129 17.41 8.86 1.83
C VAL A 129 17.19 7.35 1.97
N VAL A 130 17.59 6.57 0.97
CA VAL A 130 17.41 5.10 0.98
C VAL A 130 18.21 4.47 2.12
N VAL A 131 19.49 4.80 2.26
CA VAL A 131 20.35 4.26 3.33
C VAL A 131 19.79 4.62 4.70
N LEU A 132 19.38 5.87 4.91
CA LEU A 132 18.87 6.32 6.20
C LEU A 132 17.50 5.70 6.50
N PHE A 133 16.62 5.57 5.51
CA PHE A 133 15.33 4.89 5.67
C PHE A 133 15.50 3.42 6.04
N VAL A 134 16.33 2.69 5.31
CA VAL A 134 16.63 1.28 5.58
C VAL A 134 17.29 1.10 6.94
N ALA A 135 18.20 2.00 7.33
CA ALA A 135 18.81 1.98 8.66
C ALA A 135 17.77 2.19 9.78
N MET A 136 16.82 3.10 9.60
CA MET A 136 15.73 3.32 10.55
C MET A 136 14.76 2.12 10.62
N MET A 137 14.45 1.50 9.47
CA MET A 137 13.68 0.26 9.41
C MET A 137 14.39 -0.89 10.13
N GLY A 138 15.71 -1.00 9.98
CA GLY A 138 16.53 -1.95 10.73
C GLY A 138 16.52 -1.67 12.23
N GLY A 139 16.54 -0.39 12.63
CA GLY A 139 16.38 0.01 14.03
C GLY A 139 15.00 -0.38 14.60
N LEU A 140 13.93 -0.23 13.81
CA LEU A 140 12.58 -0.66 14.19
C LEU A 140 12.49 -2.18 14.34
N ALA A 141 13.03 -2.94 13.37
CA ALA A 141 13.05 -4.40 13.41
C ALA A 141 13.87 -4.92 14.60
N TRP A 142 15.03 -4.29 14.89
CA TRP A 142 15.84 -4.63 16.05
C TRP A 142 15.12 -4.34 17.37
N ALA A 143 14.48 -3.17 17.49
CA ALA A 143 13.70 -2.82 18.67
C ALA A 143 12.52 -3.80 18.89
N GLY A 144 11.83 -4.19 17.82
CA GLY A 144 10.73 -5.17 17.86
C GLY A 144 11.18 -6.57 18.27
N HIS A 145 12.40 -6.99 17.88
CA HIS A 145 12.96 -8.27 18.31
C HIS A 145 13.29 -8.34 19.82
N SER A 146 13.39 -7.19 20.48
CA SER A 146 13.74 -7.10 21.92
C SER A 146 12.57 -6.85 22.87
N VAL A 147 11.33 -6.68 22.41
CA VAL A 147 10.19 -6.37 23.28
C VAL A 147 8.89 -6.86 22.65
N ILE A 148 8.19 -7.83 23.27
CA ILE A 148 6.77 -7.80 23.72
C ILE A 148 6.55 -9.13 24.47
N THR A 149 6.61 -9.10 25.80
CA THR A 149 6.00 -10.11 26.66
C THR A 149 4.60 -9.60 26.99
N LEU A 150 3.57 -10.21 26.44
CA LEU A 150 2.19 -9.92 26.82
C LEU A 150 1.90 -10.66 28.13
N ASP A 151 1.51 -9.92 29.17
CA ASP A 151 1.28 -10.50 30.49
C ASP A 151 -0.13 -11.12 30.50
N GLY A 152 -0.20 -12.45 30.55
CA GLY A 152 -1.44 -13.23 30.45
C GLY A 152 -2.47 -12.89 31.55
N GLY A 153 -2.01 -12.35 32.68
CA GLY A 153 -2.90 -11.86 33.75
C GLY A 153 -3.76 -10.65 33.35
N SER A 154 -3.40 -9.92 32.28
CA SER A 154 -4.21 -8.79 31.78
C SER A 154 -5.38 -9.22 30.88
N LEU A 155 -5.47 -10.51 30.52
CA LEU A 155 -6.52 -11.07 29.66
C LEU A 155 -7.85 -11.35 30.40
N GLY A 156 -7.99 -10.94 31.67
CA GLY A 156 -9.26 -11.02 32.39
C GLY A 156 -9.79 -12.44 32.63
N LEU A 157 -8.89 -13.43 32.66
CA LEU A 157 -9.25 -14.83 32.94
C LEU A 157 -9.66 -15.07 34.40
N ASP A 158 -9.45 -14.09 35.28
CA ASP A 158 -9.85 -14.14 36.69
C ASP A 158 -11.37 -13.97 36.91
N ASP A 159 -12.13 -13.56 35.89
CA ASP A 159 -13.58 -13.26 36.01
C ASP A 159 -14.47 -14.25 35.23
N MET A 160 -13.97 -15.48 35.02
CA MET A 160 -14.80 -16.59 34.56
C MET A 160 -15.72 -17.08 35.70
N PRO A 161 -17.05 -17.07 35.53
CA PRO A 161 -17.97 -17.58 36.54
C PRO A 161 -17.85 -19.11 36.59
N GLY A 162 -17.05 -19.59 37.52
CA GLY A 162 -16.80 -21.02 37.76
C GLY A 162 -15.63 -21.35 38.68
N GLY A 163 -14.88 -20.35 39.14
CA GLY A 163 -13.66 -20.55 39.94
C GLY A 163 -13.84 -20.85 41.43
N GLU A 164 -15.06 -20.78 41.98
CA GLU A 164 -15.28 -21.10 43.39
C GLU A 164 -16.18 -22.32 43.54
N GLN A 165 -15.59 -23.34 44.17
CA GLN A 165 -16.27 -24.48 44.81
C GLN A 165 -16.54 -25.72 43.94
N LEU A 166 -15.47 -26.35 43.45
CA LEU A 166 -15.46 -27.81 43.27
C LEU A 166 -14.74 -28.45 44.47
N GLY A 167 -15.51 -28.61 45.56
CA GLY A 167 -15.13 -29.55 46.61
C GLY A 167 -15.16 -30.97 46.05
N ASP A 168 -14.06 -31.69 46.30
CA ASP A 168 -13.95 -33.13 46.45
C ASP A 168 -15.08 -33.96 45.82
N VAL A 169 -14.97 -34.23 44.51
CA VAL A 169 -15.87 -35.15 43.81
C VAL A 169 -15.27 -36.55 43.90
N GLU A 170 -15.68 -37.29 44.93
CA GLU A 170 -15.31 -38.67 45.16
C GLU A 170 -16.08 -39.59 44.17
N VAL A 171 -15.40 -40.05 43.12
CA VAL A 171 -15.97 -41.04 42.18
C VAL A 171 -15.77 -42.44 42.77
N PRO A 172 -16.85 -43.19 43.09
CA PRO A 172 -16.72 -44.50 43.71
C PRO A 172 -16.06 -45.48 42.73
N GLY A 173 -14.84 -45.91 43.05
CA GLY A 173 -14.11 -46.96 42.30
C GLY A 173 -12.87 -46.51 41.54
N LEU A 174 -12.48 -45.23 41.58
CA LEU A 174 -11.26 -44.74 40.90
C LEU A 174 -10.20 -44.09 41.81
N GLY A 175 -10.45 -43.95 43.11
CA GLY A 175 -9.49 -43.29 44.02
C GLY A 175 -9.36 -41.79 43.75
N ASP A 176 -8.74 -41.09 44.69
CA ASP A 176 -8.59 -39.64 44.71
C ASP A 176 -7.78 -39.12 43.50
N ILE A 177 -8.46 -38.43 42.58
CA ILE A 177 -7.84 -37.74 41.43
C ILE A 177 -7.50 -36.28 41.80
N GLY A 178 -7.85 -35.81 43.00
CA GLY A 178 -7.58 -34.46 43.49
C GLY A 178 -6.11 -34.16 43.79
N GLY A 179 -5.27 -35.19 43.94
CA GLY A 179 -3.85 -35.03 44.31
C GLY A 179 -2.85 -34.86 43.16
N LEU A 180 -3.23 -35.07 41.89
CA LEU A 180 -2.29 -35.08 40.74
C LEU A 180 -2.50 -33.93 39.73
N LEU A 181 -3.47 -33.06 39.98
CA LEU A 181 -3.79 -31.87 39.19
C LEU A 181 -3.29 -30.52 39.76
N PRO A 182 -2.95 -30.35 41.07
CA PRO A 182 -2.52 -29.04 41.58
C PRO A 182 -1.26 -28.51 40.89
N ASP A 183 -0.26 -29.36 40.67
CA ASP A 183 1.04 -28.93 40.14
C ASP A 183 0.95 -28.50 38.66
N ARG A 184 0.05 -29.09 37.88
CA ARG A 184 -0.14 -28.69 36.47
C ARG A 184 -1.00 -27.44 36.31
N LEU A 185 -1.95 -27.21 37.22
CA LEU A 185 -2.75 -25.99 37.23
C LEU A 185 -1.96 -24.81 37.83
N GLY A 186 -1.05 -25.06 38.77
CA GLY A 186 -0.06 -24.07 39.23
C GLY A 186 0.89 -23.64 38.12
N ASP A 187 1.42 -24.60 37.34
CA ASP A 187 2.25 -24.31 36.17
C ASP A 187 1.49 -23.58 35.03
N LEU A 188 0.17 -23.76 34.94
CA LEU A 188 -0.70 -23.04 33.98
C LEU A 188 -1.01 -21.60 34.39
N VAL A 189 -0.99 -21.29 35.69
CA VAL A 189 -1.17 -19.93 36.23
C VAL A 189 0.16 -19.14 36.21
N GLU A 190 1.30 -19.83 36.20
CA GLU A 190 2.63 -19.22 36.07
C GLU A 190 3.16 -19.22 34.61
N ALA A 191 2.34 -19.69 33.66
CA ALA A 191 2.65 -19.69 32.23
C ALA A 191 2.58 -18.28 31.62
N GLU A 192 3.74 -17.62 31.56
CA GLU A 192 3.99 -16.36 30.89
C GLU A 192 3.63 -16.47 29.38
N ALA A 193 2.47 -15.94 28.98
CA ALA A 193 1.98 -15.98 27.59
C ALA A 193 2.78 -15.04 26.67
N LYS A 194 3.92 -15.50 26.16
CA LYS A 194 4.77 -14.73 25.22
C LYS A 194 4.18 -14.69 23.82
N VAL A 195 3.28 -13.75 23.56
CA VAL A 195 2.91 -13.38 22.18
C VAL A 195 3.95 -12.38 21.67
N GLY A 196 5.02 -12.89 21.06
CA GLY A 196 6.06 -12.09 20.45
C GLY A 196 5.72 -11.76 19.00
N PHE A 197 5.88 -10.50 18.60
CA PHE A 197 5.87 -10.15 17.17
C PHE A 197 7.30 -10.23 16.65
N SER A 198 7.68 -11.35 16.05
CA SER A 198 8.97 -11.43 15.36
C SER A 198 8.86 -10.69 14.01
N VAL A 199 9.64 -9.62 13.86
CA VAL A 199 9.79 -8.93 12.57
C VAL A 199 10.97 -9.57 11.84
N ASP A 200 10.70 -10.21 10.71
CA ASP A 200 11.76 -10.79 9.88
C ASP A 200 12.65 -9.66 9.34
N THR A 201 13.85 -9.55 9.90
CA THR A 201 14.72 -8.39 9.68
C THR A 201 15.14 -8.27 8.21
N ALA A 202 15.48 -9.39 7.55
CA ALA A 202 15.92 -9.37 6.16
C ALA A 202 14.78 -9.02 5.17
N PRO A 203 13.61 -9.69 5.20
CA PRO A 203 12.43 -9.29 4.45
C PRO A 203 12.01 -7.84 4.69
N THR A 204 12.03 -7.36 5.94
CA THR A 204 11.64 -5.98 6.28
C THR A 204 12.61 -4.95 5.71
N LEU A 205 13.92 -5.23 5.74
CA LEU A 205 14.92 -4.36 5.13
C LEU A 205 14.80 -4.33 3.60
N LEU A 206 14.60 -5.49 2.97
CA LEU A 206 14.41 -5.59 1.52
C LEU A 206 13.12 -4.90 1.08
N GLY A 207 12.03 -5.15 1.79
CA GLY A 207 10.73 -4.50 1.59
C GLY A 207 10.83 -2.98 1.72
N GLY A 208 11.41 -2.49 2.82
CA GLY A 208 11.64 -1.07 3.05
C GLY A 208 12.55 -0.42 2.00
N LEU A 209 13.57 -1.14 1.51
CA LEU A 209 14.42 -0.67 0.41
C LEU A 209 13.64 -0.54 -0.89
N VAL A 210 12.91 -1.59 -1.29
CA VAL A 210 12.12 -1.62 -2.53
C VAL A 210 11.04 -0.55 -2.49
N TRP A 211 10.35 -0.43 -1.36
CA TRP A 211 9.34 0.61 -1.13
C TRP A 211 9.94 2.01 -1.25
N CYS A 212 11.05 2.28 -0.56
CA CYS A 212 11.69 3.61 -0.57
C CYS A 212 12.15 3.99 -1.98
N VAL A 213 12.84 3.08 -2.68
CA VAL A 213 13.27 3.29 -4.06
C VAL A 213 12.07 3.51 -4.98
N GLY A 214 11.03 2.68 -4.86
CA GLY A 214 9.79 2.79 -5.63
C GLY A 214 9.13 4.15 -5.47
N VAL A 215 8.96 4.61 -4.22
CA VAL A 215 8.41 5.94 -3.89
C VAL A 215 9.25 7.05 -4.52
N LEU A 216 10.58 7.02 -4.39
CA LEU A 216 11.45 8.05 -4.95
C LEU A 216 11.41 8.08 -6.49
N VAL A 217 11.36 6.91 -7.14
CA VAL A 217 11.20 6.81 -8.61
C VAL A 217 9.86 7.40 -9.04
N ILE A 218 8.76 6.99 -8.41
CA ILE A 218 7.42 7.52 -8.70
C ILE A 218 7.39 9.04 -8.47
N ALA A 219 8.00 9.54 -7.39
CA ALA A 219 8.09 10.97 -7.10
C ALA A 219 8.85 11.74 -8.20
N LEU A 220 9.97 11.22 -8.70
CA LEU A 220 10.74 11.82 -9.79
C LEU A 220 9.99 11.82 -11.12
N LEU A 221 9.21 10.78 -11.40
CA LEU A 221 8.38 10.69 -12.60
C LEU A 221 7.12 11.57 -12.50
N ALA A 222 6.51 11.68 -11.32
CA ALA A 222 5.32 12.48 -11.10
C ALA A 222 5.61 13.99 -10.98
N SER A 223 6.83 14.38 -10.58
CA SER A 223 7.16 15.79 -10.35
C SER A 223 7.61 16.50 -11.62
N ARG A 224 6.78 17.42 -12.11
CA ARG A 224 7.08 18.22 -13.32
C ARG A 224 8.07 19.35 -13.10
N ARG A 225 8.16 19.86 -11.86
CA ARG A 225 8.96 21.05 -11.54
C ARG A 225 10.35 20.73 -11.00
N THR A 226 10.72 19.46 -10.85
CA THR A 226 12.06 19.10 -10.35
C THR A 226 13.09 19.10 -11.47
N PRO A 227 14.30 19.62 -11.19
CA PRO A 227 15.42 19.54 -12.13
C PRO A 227 15.77 18.06 -12.36
N LEU A 228 16.10 17.71 -13.60
CA LEU A 228 16.66 16.42 -13.96
C LEU A 228 18.07 16.60 -14.53
N PRO A 229 18.88 15.54 -14.53
CA PRO A 229 20.15 15.57 -15.22
C PRO A 229 20.00 15.89 -16.73
N PRO A 230 21.01 16.50 -17.36
CA PRO A 230 21.03 16.72 -18.80
C PRO A 230 20.80 15.41 -19.58
N GLY A 231 19.99 15.45 -20.64
CA GLY A 231 19.69 14.27 -21.49
C GLY A 231 18.39 13.55 -21.15
N TRP A 232 17.71 13.93 -20.06
CA TRP A 232 16.42 13.34 -19.64
C TRP A 232 15.19 14.10 -20.17
N ASP A 233 15.38 14.88 -21.23
CA ASP A 233 14.34 15.69 -21.86
C ASP A 233 13.14 14.87 -22.35
N VAL A 234 13.39 13.65 -22.86
CA VAL A 234 12.34 12.74 -23.31
C VAL A 234 11.48 12.30 -22.13
N VAL A 235 12.09 11.96 -21.00
CA VAL A 235 11.37 11.63 -19.76
C VAL A 235 10.54 12.82 -19.31
N HIS A 236 11.11 14.03 -19.34
CA HIS A 236 10.43 15.25 -18.93
C HIS A 236 9.21 15.58 -19.80
N ARG A 237 9.33 15.44 -21.13
CA ARG A 237 8.28 15.83 -22.08
C ARG A 237 7.26 14.73 -22.36
N ALA A 238 7.64 13.46 -22.24
CA ALA A 238 6.78 12.32 -22.60
C ALA A 238 6.18 11.59 -21.40
N VAL A 239 6.98 11.31 -20.36
CA VAL A 239 6.56 10.44 -19.26
C VAL A 239 5.91 11.24 -18.13
N ARG A 240 6.53 12.37 -17.74
CA ARG A 240 6.07 13.14 -16.57
C ARG A 240 4.62 13.64 -16.64
N PRO A 241 4.11 14.14 -17.78
CA PRO A 241 2.72 14.62 -17.85
C PRO A 241 1.71 13.53 -17.50
N ALA A 242 1.88 12.33 -18.07
CA ALA A 242 1.00 11.18 -17.87
C ALA A 242 1.12 10.62 -16.45
N VAL A 243 2.35 10.35 -15.97
CA VAL A 243 2.55 9.83 -14.61
C VAL A 243 2.07 10.81 -13.55
N SER A 244 2.33 12.11 -13.72
CA SER A 244 1.83 13.16 -12.83
C SER A 244 0.30 13.21 -12.82
N ALA A 245 -0.36 13.00 -13.96
CA ALA A 245 -1.81 12.96 -14.06
C ALA A 245 -2.37 11.74 -13.31
N LEU A 246 -1.85 10.54 -13.58
CA LEU A 246 -2.27 9.31 -12.92
C LEU A 246 -2.08 9.35 -11.41
N VAL A 247 -0.89 9.73 -10.92
CA VAL A 247 -0.65 9.83 -9.47
C VAL A 247 -1.59 10.84 -8.83
N GLY A 248 -1.78 12.02 -9.44
CA GLY A 248 -2.70 13.02 -8.91
C GLY A 248 -4.15 12.52 -8.85
N VAL A 249 -4.59 11.78 -9.86
CA VAL A 249 -5.94 11.22 -9.95
C VAL A 249 -6.14 10.09 -8.93
N LEU A 250 -5.15 9.21 -8.76
CA LEU A 250 -5.19 8.15 -7.74
C LEU A 250 -5.23 8.73 -6.32
N LEU A 251 -4.48 9.81 -6.05
CA LEU A 251 -4.56 10.52 -4.78
C LEU A 251 -5.94 11.17 -4.56
N VAL A 252 -6.53 11.76 -5.60
CA VAL A 252 -7.89 12.31 -5.53
C VAL A 252 -8.92 11.20 -5.29
N ALA A 253 -8.75 10.03 -5.90
CA ALA A 253 -9.61 8.87 -5.67
C ALA A 253 -9.55 8.42 -4.20
N VAL A 254 -8.35 8.37 -3.60
CA VAL A 254 -8.19 8.06 -2.17
C VAL A 254 -8.88 9.11 -1.30
N MET A 255 -8.71 10.40 -1.62
CA MET A 255 -9.42 11.46 -0.90
C MET A 255 -10.94 11.35 -1.03
N ALA A 256 -11.45 10.93 -2.19
CA ALA A 256 -12.87 10.66 -2.39
C ALA A 256 -13.35 9.46 -1.54
N GLY A 257 -12.56 8.38 -1.47
CA GLY A 257 -12.82 7.23 -0.58
C GLY A 257 -12.83 7.61 0.90
N LEU A 258 -11.86 8.42 1.35
CA LEU A 258 -11.82 8.95 2.71
C LEU A 258 -13.02 9.88 3.00
N ALA A 259 -13.43 10.71 2.04
CA ALA A 259 -14.62 11.55 2.17
C ALA A 259 -15.91 10.72 2.24
N ALA A 260 -16.01 9.65 1.45
CA ALA A 260 -17.13 8.70 1.51
C ALA A 260 -17.18 7.98 2.86
N ALA A 261 -16.03 7.55 3.40
CA ALA A 261 -15.95 6.96 4.73
C ALA A 261 -16.32 7.94 5.84
N ALA A 262 -15.87 9.20 5.75
CA ALA A 262 -16.27 10.25 6.69
C ALA A 262 -17.77 10.53 6.63
N TYR A 263 -18.37 10.53 5.45
CA TYR A 263 -19.82 10.63 5.28
C TYR A 263 -20.55 9.43 5.90
N ALA A 264 -20.10 8.20 5.64
CA ALA A 264 -20.66 6.99 6.24
C ALA A 264 -20.57 7.02 7.77
N ALA A 265 -19.46 7.50 8.32
CA ALA A 265 -19.30 7.66 9.77
C ALA A 265 -20.33 8.61 10.41
N THR A 266 -20.87 9.59 9.68
CA THR A 266 -21.90 10.49 10.26
C THR A 266 -23.24 9.81 10.54
N GLY A 267 -23.52 8.67 9.90
CA GLY A 267 -24.78 7.92 10.04
C GLY A 267 -24.66 6.62 10.83
N ASP A 268 -23.49 6.29 11.37
CA ASP A 268 -23.21 5.01 12.02
C ASP A 268 -23.07 5.15 13.54
N ASP A 269 -23.42 4.08 14.27
CA ASP A 269 -23.32 4.03 15.74
C ASP A 269 -21.85 3.96 16.23
N ARG A 270 -20.89 3.61 15.36
CA ARG A 270 -19.47 3.45 15.66
C ARG A 270 -18.56 4.28 14.72
N PRO A 271 -18.73 5.61 14.69
CA PRO A 271 -18.03 6.50 13.75
C PRO A 271 -16.50 6.42 13.85
N ARG A 272 -15.97 6.20 15.06
CA ARG A 272 -14.53 6.10 15.31
C ARG A 272 -13.92 4.93 14.54
N ARG A 273 -14.57 3.76 14.57
CA ARG A 273 -14.06 2.55 13.91
C ARG A 273 -14.04 2.70 12.40
N ILE A 274 -15.06 3.34 11.80
CA ILE A 274 -15.10 3.63 10.36
C ILE A 274 -13.94 4.54 9.97
N VAL A 275 -13.70 5.63 10.71
CA VAL A 275 -12.61 6.56 10.42
C VAL A 275 -11.25 5.88 10.62
N GLY A 276 -11.09 5.06 11.67
CA GLY A 276 -9.87 4.29 11.92
C GLY A 276 -9.57 3.29 10.81
N ALA A 277 -10.57 2.49 10.40
CA ALA A 277 -10.47 1.54 9.29
C ALA A 277 -10.16 2.26 7.97
N ALA A 278 -10.84 3.37 7.68
CA ALA A 278 -10.62 4.15 6.47
C ALA A 278 -9.21 4.76 6.44
N LEU A 279 -8.70 5.23 7.57
CA LEU A 279 -7.36 5.81 7.64
C LEU A 279 -6.27 4.78 7.27
N LEU A 280 -6.45 3.53 7.66
CA LEU A 280 -5.49 2.45 7.41
C LEU A 280 -5.70 1.77 6.05
N GLY A 281 -6.97 1.56 5.65
CA GLY A 281 -7.35 0.69 4.54
C GLY A 281 -8.07 1.37 3.36
N ALA A 282 -8.42 2.66 3.43
CA ALA A 282 -9.09 3.32 2.29
C ALA A 282 -8.25 3.26 1.01
N PRO A 283 -6.91 3.42 1.02
CA PRO A 283 -6.14 3.24 -0.20
C PRO A 283 -6.22 1.81 -0.75
N ASN A 284 -6.25 0.79 0.10
CA ASN A 284 -6.45 -0.60 -0.32
C ASN A 284 -7.77 -0.75 -1.08
N GLY A 285 -8.89 -0.33 -0.47
CA GLY A 285 -10.21 -0.45 -1.10
C GLY A 285 -10.35 0.37 -2.38
N VAL A 286 -9.87 1.62 -2.38
CA VAL A 286 -9.95 2.51 -3.56
C VAL A 286 -9.09 1.97 -4.70
N TRP A 287 -7.86 1.56 -4.43
CA TRP A 287 -6.95 1.08 -5.47
C TRP A 287 -7.30 -0.32 -5.96
N LEU A 288 -7.97 -1.15 -5.16
CA LEU A 288 -8.57 -2.40 -5.61
C LEU A 288 -9.77 -2.13 -6.53
N GLY A 289 -10.60 -1.15 -6.16
CA GLY A 289 -11.78 -0.76 -6.93
C GLY A 289 -11.46 -0.19 -8.32
N VAL A 290 -10.28 0.42 -8.51
CA VAL A 290 -9.90 1.01 -9.81
C VAL A 290 -9.74 -0.05 -10.91
N PRO A 291 -8.88 -1.10 -10.79
CA PRO A 291 -8.82 -2.18 -11.76
C PRO A 291 -10.18 -2.87 -11.98
N ILE A 292 -10.93 -3.14 -10.90
CA ILE A 292 -12.26 -3.77 -11.00
C ILE A 292 -13.22 -2.90 -11.83
N GLY A 293 -13.27 -1.58 -11.55
CA GLY A 293 -14.07 -0.61 -12.31
C GLY A 293 -13.65 -0.47 -13.77
N LEU A 294 -12.38 -0.75 -14.08
CA LEU A 294 -11.86 -0.79 -15.44
C LEU A 294 -11.99 -2.18 -16.10
N PHE A 295 -12.79 -3.07 -15.50
CA PHE A 295 -13.12 -4.41 -15.99
C PHE A 295 -11.94 -5.40 -15.97
N VAL A 296 -10.91 -5.15 -15.16
CA VAL A 296 -9.85 -6.13 -14.93
C VAL A 296 -10.44 -7.29 -14.11
N PRO A 297 -10.32 -8.56 -14.56
CA PRO A 297 -10.79 -9.70 -13.81
C PRO A 297 -9.87 -10.00 -12.63
N TRP A 298 -10.49 -10.31 -11.49
CA TRP A 298 -9.82 -10.75 -10.28
C TRP A 298 -10.19 -12.19 -9.98
N HIS A 299 -9.25 -12.97 -9.49
CA HIS A 299 -9.50 -14.29 -8.93
C HIS A 299 -9.67 -14.11 -7.43
N GLY A 300 -10.76 -14.61 -6.88
CA GLY A 300 -11.01 -14.56 -5.45
C GLY A 300 -11.31 -15.95 -4.92
N GLU A 301 -10.64 -16.34 -3.85
CA GLU A 301 -11.00 -17.51 -3.05
C GLU A 301 -11.22 -17.06 -1.61
N ALA A 302 -12.30 -17.51 -0.98
CA ALA A 302 -12.50 -17.34 0.45
C ALA A 302 -12.94 -18.67 1.06
N THR A 303 -12.25 -19.11 2.10
CA THR A 303 -12.53 -20.36 2.81
C THR A 303 -12.75 -20.09 4.30
N GLY A 304 -13.51 -20.98 4.96
CA GLY A 304 -13.69 -20.96 6.41
C GLY A 304 -14.50 -19.78 6.97
N GLU A 305 -14.24 -19.41 8.23
CA GLU A 305 -14.95 -18.34 8.96
C GLU A 305 -14.67 -16.93 8.43
N LEU A 306 -13.51 -16.71 7.79
CA LEU A 306 -13.15 -15.42 7.18
C LEU A 306 -14.08 -15.02 6.04
N ALA A 307 -14.70 -16.00 5.35
CA ALA A 307 -15.70 -15.73 4.32
C ALA A 307 -16.95 -15.00 4.85
N LYS A 308 -17.20 -15.04 6.16
CA LYS A 308 -18.34 -14.34 6.81
C LYS A 308 -18.06 -12.87 7.15
N VAL A 309 -16.80 -12.43 7.00
CA VAL A 309 -16.34 -11.08 7.35
C VAL A 309 -16.12 -10.22 6.09
N LEU A 310 -16.30 -10.80 4.90
CA LEU A 310 -16.24 -10.08 3.64
C LEU A 310 -17.38 -9.06 3.52
N PRO A 311 -17.13 -7.87 2.93
CA PRO A 311 -18.19 -6.89 2.68
C PRO A 311 -19.16 -7.38 1.58
N ASP A 312 -20.45 -7.08 1.73
CA ASP A 312 -21.40 -7.21 0.61
C ASP A 312 -20.91 -6.39 -0.60
N PRO A 313 -20.97 -6.91 -1.85
CA PRO A 313 -21.49 -8.22 -2.27
C PRO A 313 -20.38 -9.28 -2.52
N LEU A 314 -19.17 -9.11 -1.98
CA LEU A 314 -18.05 -10.05 -2.19
C LEU A 314 -18.25 -11.37 -1.44
N ASP A 315 -18.92 -11.32 -0.29
CA ASP A 315 -19.23 -12.47 0.55
C ASP A 315 -20.12 -13.51 -0.17
N ASP A 316 -21.14 -13.05 -0.90
CA ASP A 316 -22.06 -13.89 -1.66
C ASP A 316 -21.40 -14.58 -2.86
N LEU A 317 -20.44 -13.92 -3.53
CA LEU A 317 -19.68 -14.54 -4.63
C LEU A 317 -18.71 -15.61 -4.14
N LEU A 318 -18.01 -15.31 -3.04
CA LEU A 318 -16.92 -16.16 -2.56
C LEU A 318 -17.41 -17.34 -1.70
N ARG A 319 -18.64 -17.29 -1.16
CA ARG A 319 -19.26 -18.40 -0.42
C ARG A 319 -19.72 -19.59 -1.27
N VAL A 320 -20.03 -19.37 -2.55
CA VAL A 320 -20.79 -20.34 -3.36
C VAL A 320 -19.90 -21.37 -4.09
N GLY A 321 -18.58 -21.19 -4.11
CA GLY A 321 -17.64 -22.21 -4.57
C GLY A 321 -16.27 -21.64 -4.92
N SER A 322 -15.23 -22.33 -4.46
CA SER A 322 -13.81 -22.07 -4.73
C SER A 322 -13.56 -21.94 -6.24
N ASP A 323 -12.79 -20.90 -6.62
CA ASP A 323 -12.27 -20.63 -7.96
C ASP A 323 -13.20 -19.86 -8.94
N GLN A 324 -13.84 -18.77 -8.49
CA GLN A 324 -14.64 -17.89 -9.37
C GLN A 324 -13.99 -16.53 -9.64
N HIS A 325 -14.01 -16.11 -10.92
CA HIS A 325 -13.56 -14.79 -11.33
C HIS A 325 -14.52 -13.69 -10.83
N VAL A 326 -14.02 -12.84 -9.94
CA VAL A 326 -14.66 -11.60 -9.52
C VAL A 326 -14.52 -10.57 -10.66
N THR A 327 -15.62 -10.30 -11.34
CA THR A 327 -15.70 -9.30 -12.43
C THR A 327 -16.78 -8.27 -12.11
N LEU A 328 -16.65 -7.06 -12.66
CA LEU A 328 -17.63 -5.98 -12.44
C LEU A 328 -19.06 -6.42 -12.80
N GLY A 329 -19.23 -7.18 -13.89
CA GLY A 329 -20.54 -7.67 -14.32
C GLY A 329 -21.19 -8.62 -13.31
N ARG A 330 -20.40 -9.50 -12.68
CA ARG A 330 -20.89 -10.45 -11.67
C ARG A 330 -21.21 -9.78 -10.35
N LEU A 331 -20.39 -8.80 -9.94
CA LEU A 331 -20.72 -7.96 -8.78
C LEU A 331 -22.00 -7.16 -9.02
N ALA A 332 -22.18 -6.63 -10.24
CA ALA A 332 -23.36 -5.86 -10.60
C ALA A 332 -24.65 -6.68 -10.75
N GLU A 333 -24.56 -8.00 -10.97
CA GLU A 333 -25.69 -8.93 -10.93
C GLU A 333 -26.24 -9.09 -9.50
N LEU A 334 -25.37 -9.00 -8.49
CA LEU A 334 -25.73 -9.05 -7.07
C LEU A 334 -26.19 -7.69 -6.55
N ASP A 335 -25.42 -6.64 -6.84
CA ASP A 335 -25.76 -5.26 -6.49
C ASP A 335 -25.54 -4.32 -7.68
N GLY A 336 -26.65 -3.82 -8.24
CA GLY A 336 -26.62 -2.89 -9.38
C GLY A 336 -25.88 -1.57 -9.09
N MET A 337 -25.69 -1.20 -7.82
CA MET A 337 -24.92 -0.01 -7.44
C MET A 337 -23.44 -0.13 -7.80
N VAL A 338 -22.92 -1.35 -7.97
CA VAL A 338 -21.53 -1.60 -8.38
C VAL A 338 -21.23 -1.03 -9.77
N TRP A 339 -22.24 -0.82 -10.63
CA TRP A 339 -22.03 -0.09 -11.90
C TRP A 339 -21.51 1.33 -11.71
N LEU A 340 -21.78 1.97 -10.56
CA LEU A 340 -21.22 3.27 -10.23
C LEU A 340 -19.70 3.24 -10.11
N LEU A 341 -19.11 2.09 -9.74
CA LEU A 341 -17.65 1.90 -9.73
C LEU A 341 -17.08 2.00 -11.15
N GLY A 342 -17.73 1.37 -12.14
CA GLY A 342 -17.35 1.48 -13.55
C GLY A 342 -17.48 2.91 -14.08
N VAL A 343 -18.56 3.60 -13.72
CA VAL A 343 -18.76 5.01 -14.07
C VAL A 343 -17.68 5.90 -13.42
N ALA A 344 -17.41 5.71 -12.13
CA ALA A 344 -16.39 6.45 -11.41
C ALA A 344 -14.99 6.22 -12.01
N ALA A 345 -14.64 4.98 -12.37
CA ALA A 345 -13.40 4.63 -13.02
C ALA A 345 -13.27 5.29 -14.42
N ALA A 346 -14.35 5.31 -15.21
CA ALA A 346 -14.36 6.00 -16.50
C ALA A 346 -14.18 7.51 -16.37
N VAL A 347 -14.87 8.15 -15.42
CA VAL A 347 -14.71 9.59 -15.13
C VAL A 347 -13.30 9.91 -14.62
N MET A 348 -12.76 9.05 -13.75
CA MET A 348 -11.39 9.13 -13.25
C MET A 348 -10.37 9.10 -14.40
N MET A 349 -10.53 8.15 -15.32
CA MET A 349 -9.68 8.02 -16.50
C MET A 349 -9.80 9.24 -17.41
N LEU A 350 -11.01 9.73 -17.67
CA LEU A 350 -11.23 10.95 -18.45
C LEU A 350 -10.52 12.15 -17.81
N PHE A 351 -10.61 12.31 -16.49
CA PHE A 351 -9.91 13.36 -15.76
C PHE A 351 -8.38 13.21 -15.88
N ALA A 352 -7.85 11.99 -15.82
CA ALA A 352 -6.44 11.71 -16.10
C ALA A 352 -6.04 12.10 -17.54
N GLY A 353 -6.91 11.85 -18.51
CA GLY A 353 -6.78 12.28 -19.90
C GLY A 353 -6.65 13.79 -20.05
N VAL A 354 -7.61 14.53 -19.51
CA VAL A 354 -7.63 16.02 -19.55
C VAL A 354 -6.40 16.58 -18.85
N LEU A 355 -6.06 16.08 -17.67
CA LEU A 355 -4.85 16.49 -16.98
C LEU A 355 -3.60 16.17 -17.81
N THR A 356 -3.51 15.01 -18.45
CA THR A 356 -2.36 14.69 -19.30
C THR A 356 -2.23 15.71 -20.44
N ALA A 357 -3.34 16.03 -21.12
CA ALA A 357 -3.38 16.98 -22.21
C ALA A 357 -2.95 18.40 -21.78
N VAL A 358 -3.56 18.95 -20.72
CA VAL A 358 -3.23 20.29 -20.18
C VAL A 358 -1.77 20.38 -19.74
N ARG A 359 -1.17 19.25 -19.35
CA ARG A 359 0.20 19.18 -18.83
C ARG A 359 1.23 18.87 -19.93
N THR A 360 0.81 18.45 -21.11
CA THR A 360 1.69 18.24 -22.27
C THR A 360 1.88 19.53 -23.06
N PRO A 361 3.13 19.92 -23.39
CA PRO A 361 3.38 21.13 -24.16
C PRO A 361 2.82 20.99 -25.58
N PHE A 362 1.97 21.93 -25.99
CA PHE A 362 1.46 22.05 -27.35
C PHE A 362 2.28 23.10 -28.10
N VAL A 363 3.14 22.68 -29.03
CA VAL A 363 3.81 23.61 -29.95
C VAL A 363 2.90 23.77 -31.16
N ARG A 364 2.29 24.96 -31.29
CA ARG A 364 1.54 25.33 -32.49
C ARG A 364 2.56 25.74 -33.56
N GLU A 365 2.50 25.12 -34.72
CA GLU A 365 3.46 25.30 -35.84
C GLU A 365 3.51 26.74 -36.39
N SER A 366 2.58 27.61 -35.96
CA SER A 366 2.48 29.02 -36.35
C SER A 366 3.71 29.87 -36.03
N ASP A 367 4.52 29.50 -35.03
CA ASP A 367 5.75 30.24 -34.67
C ASP A 367 7.01 29.74 -35.41
N ALA A 368 6.90 28.67 -36.20
CA ALA A 368 8.01 28.10 -36.97
C ALA A 368 8.14 28.68 -38.40
N ILE A 369 7.51 29.82 -38.69
CA ILE A 369 7.69 30.60 -39.94
C ILE A 369 8.96 31.48 -39.88
N THR A 370 9.86 31.26 -38.91
CA THR A 370 11.20 31.85 -38.95
C THR A 370 12.24 30.73 -39.06
N VAL A 371 13.09 30.85 -40.09
CA VAL A 371 14.14 29.92 -40.55
C VAL A 371 13.65 28.93 -41.64
N GLY A 372 13.85 29.38 -42.88
CA GLY A 372 13.36 28.76 -44.11
C GLY A 372 13.67 27.27 -44.26
N LYS A 373 12.60 26.47 -44.30
CA LYS A 373 12.60 25.11 -44.83
C LYS A 373 11.74 25.10 -46.11
N PRO A 374 12.20 24.52 -47.22
CA PRO A 374 11.46 24.57 -48.47
C PRO A 374 10.15 23.77 -48.35
N ALA A 375 9.07 24.36 -48.85
CA ALA A 375 7.78 23.71 -48.96
C ALA A 375 7.87 22.57 -49.98
N GLY A 376 7.72 21.31 -49.55
CA GLY A 376 7.77 20.18 -50.48
C GLY A 376 8.01 18.78 -49.91
N THR A 377 7.78 18.53 -48.62
CA THR A 377 7.69 17.15 -48.09
C THR A 377 6.54 17.07 -47.10
N ASP A 378 5.52 16.30 -47.45
CA ASP A 378 4.33 16.00 -46.64
C ASP A 378 4.72 15.27 -45.34
N GLY A 379 5.18 16.03 -44.34
CA GLY A 379 5.40 15.55 -42.98
C GLY A 379 4.18 15.88 -42.13
N GLY A 380 3.26 14.92 -41.96
CA GLY A 380 2.12 15.06 -41.05
C GLY A 380 2.60 15.36 -39.62
N GLY A 381 2.49 16.62 -39.19
CA GLY A 381 3.37 17.12 -38.14
C GLY A 381 2.76 17.82 -36.93
N SER A 382 1.56 18.42 -37.00
CA SER A 382 1.12 19.33 -35.91
C SER A 382 -0.41 19.48 -35.76
N GLY A 383 -1.19 18.50 -36.18
CA GLY A 383 -2.65 18.57 -36.03
C GLY A 383 -3.11 18.30 -34.58
N PRO A 384 -4.31 18.78 -34.18
CA PRO A 384 -4.97 18.34 -32.95
C PRO A 384 -5.04 16.81 -32.81
N LEU A 385 -5.21 16.09 -33.93
CA LEU A 385 -5.18 14.62 -33.98
C LEU A 385 -3.81 14.02 -33.64
N ALA A 386 -2.70 14.64 -34.09
CA ALA A 386 -1.35 14.20 -33.74
C ALA A 386 -1.03 14.48 -32.26
N PHE A 387 -1.59 15.55 -31.70
CA PHE A 387 -1.53 15.81 -30.25
C PHE A 387 -2.34 14.78 -29.46
N ALA A 388 -3.60 14.52 -29.85
CA ALA A 388 -4.44 13.50 -29.25
C ALA A 388 -3.78 12.11 -29.30
N GLY A 389 -3.17 11.74 -30.44
CA GLY A 389 -2.41 10.50 -30.57
C GLY A 389 -1.20 10.40 -29.62
N ARG A 390 -0.47 11.51 -29.40
CA ARG A 390 0.64 11.55 -28.42
C ARG A 390 0.13 11.42 -26.98
N CYS A 391 -0.98 12.08 -26.64
CA CYS A 391 -1.60 11.97 -25.31
C CYS A 391 -2.12 10.56 -25.06
N ALA A 392 -2.79 9.96 -26.06
CA ALA A 392 -3.26 8.58 -26.03
C ALA A 392 -2.11 7.59 -25.81
N LEU A 393 -1.03 7.69 -26.59
CA LEU A 393 0.12 6.79 -26.45
C LEU A 393 0.77 6.90 -25.07
N ARG A 394 0.98 8.14 -24.57
CA ARG A 394 1.65 8.37 -23.28
C ARG A 394 0.81 7.91 -22.11
N LEU A 395 -0.48 8.24 -22.10
CA LEU A 395 -1.37 7.82 -21.03
C LEU A 395 -1.58 6.30 -21.09
N GLY A 396 -1.78 5.72 -22.27
CA GLY A 396 -1.88 4.28 -22.49
C GLY A 396 -0.68 3.49 -21.97
N ILE A 397 0.56 3.92 -22.26
CA ILE A 397 1.76 3.27 -21.71
C ILE A 397 1.81 3.40 -20.19
N ALA A 398 1.50 4.58 -19.65
CA ALA A 398 1.56 4.82 -18.22
C ALA A 398 0.51 4.00 -17.45
N THR A 399 -0.72 3.89 -17.96
CA THR A 399 -1.79 3.08 -17.36
C THR A 399 -1.58 1.58 -17.54
N ALA A 400 -1.01 1.16 -18.67
CA ALA A 400 -0.64 -0.25 -18.90
C ALA A 400 0.37 -0.77 -17.86
N LEU A 401 1.22 0.11 -17.33
CA LEU A 401 2.14 -0.22 -16.23
C LEU A 401 1.51 0.00 -14.86
N ALA A 402 0.66 1.03 -14.72
CA ALA A 402 0.04 1.36 -13.44
C ALA A 402 -1.01 0.32 -12.99
N LEU A 403 -1.83 -0.23 -13.90
CA LEU A 403 -2.87 -1.18 -13.49
C LEU A 403 -2.33 -2.51 -12.96
N PRO A 404 -1.34 -3.17 -13.61
CA PRO A 404 -0.70 -4.35 -13.03
C PRO A 404 -0.01 -4.04 -11.69
N LEU A 405 0.60 -2.85 -11.56
CA LEU A 405 1.20 -2.43 -10.30
C LEU A 405 0.14 -2.24 -9.20
N LEU A 406 -1.01 -1.63 -9.51
CA LEU A 406 -2.12 -1.51 -8.56
C LEU A 406 -2.69 -2.87 -8.18
N ALA A 407 -2.85 -3.76 -9.16
CA ALA A 407 -3.34 -5.12 -8.91
C ALA A 407 -2.39 -5.90 -7.99
N TRP A 408 -1.07 -5.79 -8.20
CA TRP A 408 -0.08 -6.40 -7.32
C TRP A 408 -0.03 -5.77 -5.93
N LEU A 409 -0.14 -4.43 -5.83
CA LEU A 409 -0.14 -3.72 -4.54
C LEU A 409 -1.40 -3.96 -3.71
N THR A 410 -2.49 -4.35 -4.34
CA THR A 410 -3.80 -4.59 -3.70
C THR A 410 -4.18 -6.05 -3.67
N GLU A 411 -3.24 -6.92 -4.03
CA GLU A 411 -3.36 -8.35 -3.79
C GLU A 411 -3.55 -8.57 -2.29
N VAL A 412 -4.59 -9.33 -1.94
CA VAL A 412 -4.90 -9.65 -0.54
C VAL A 412 -4.70 -11.14 -0.37
N SER A 413 -3.71 -11.51 0.42
CA SER A 413 -3.49 -12.85 0.94
C SER A 413 -3.69 -12.80 2.45
N VAL A 414 -4.67 -13.54 2.95
CA VAL A 414 -4.88 -13.73 4.38
C VAL A 414 -5.02 -15.21 4.61
N ASP A 415 -4.00 -15.83 5.20
CA ASP A 415 -4.05 -17.24 5.58
C ASP A 415 -4.05 -17.34 7.10
N ALA A 416 -5.18 -17.83 7.63
CA ALA A 416 -5.30 -18.26 9.00
C ALA A 416 -5.46 -19.79 9.01
N SER A 417 -4.35 -20.51 9.06
CA SER A 417 -4.34 -21.95 9.24
C SER A 417 -3.92 -22.33 10.67
N LEU A 418 -4.78 -23.09 11.35
CA LEU A 418 -4.40 -23.83 12.55
C LEU A 418 -4.00 -25.25 12.14
N SER A 419 -2.70 -25.50 12.12
CA SER A 419 -2.15 -26.84 11.90
C SER A 419 -2.14 -27.62 13.21
N VAL A 420 -2.77 -28.79 13.23
CA VAL A 420 -2.64 -29.75 14.33
C VAL A 420 -1.91 -30.98 13.78
N LEU A 421 -0.69 -31.22 14.26
CA LEU A 421 0.15 -32.37 13.86
C LEU A 421 0.52 -32.43 12.37
N GLY A 422 0.69 -31.27 11.71
CA GLY A 422 1.06 -31.20 10.29
C GLY A 422 -0.11 -31.37 9.32
N PHE A 423 -1.35 -31.36 9.81
CA PHE A 423 -2.57 -31.34 9.01
C PHE A 423 -3.37 -30.06 9.30
N ASP A 424 -3.85 -29.38 8.26
CA ASP A 424 -4.75 -28.23 8.38
C ASP A 424 -6.07 -28.68 9.03
N ALA A 425 -6.28 -28.30 10.29
CA ALA A 425 -7.49 -28.66 11.02
C ALA A 425 -8.60 -27.63 10.81
N PHE A 426 -8.23 -26.35 10.65
CA PHE A 426 -9.13 -25.23 10.37
C PHE A 426 -8.38 -24.20 9.50
N GLY A 427 -8.53 -24.31 8.18
CA GLY A 427 -8.05 -23.30 7.23
C GLY A 427 -9.14 -22.27 6.94
N ALA A 428 -8.86 -21.00 7.23
CA ALA A 428 -9.60 -19.89 6.66
C ALA A 428 -8.61 -19.02 5.88
N GLY A 429 -8.76 -19.02 4.55
CA GLY A 429 -7.92 -18.29 3.62
C GLY A 429 -8.76 -17.32 2.79
N ILE A 430 -8.28 -16.10 2.58
CA ILE A 430 -8.79 -15.18 1.54
C ILE A 430 -7.63 -14.86 0.61
N GLU A 431 -7.75 -15.26 -0.66
CA GLU A 431 -6.81 -14.88 -1.71
C GLU A 431 -7.54 -14.06 -2.78
N LEU A 432 -7.03 -12.87 -3.08
CA LEU A 432 -7.56 -12.03 -4.15
C LEU A 432 -6.43 -11.59 -5.07
N ARG A 433 -6.34 -12.18 -6.27
CA ARG A 433 -5.26 -11.93 -7.25
C ARG A 433 -5.81 -11.39 -8.57
N GLY A 434 -5.31 -10.24 -8.99
CA GLY A 434 -5.65 -9.65 -10.29
C GLY A 434 -4.91 -10.31 -11.44
N ASP A 435 -5.58 -10.53 -12.58
CA ASP A 435 -4.89 -10.95 -13.80
C ASP A 435 -4.05 -9.81 -14.38
N LEU A 436 -2.72 -9.90 -14.17
CA LEU A 436 -1.76 -8.90 -14.60
C LEU A 436 -1.69 -8.72 -16.12
N GLY A 437 -1.93 -9.79 -16.89
CA GLY A 437 -1.91 -9.74 -18.34
C GLY A 437 -3.09 -8.95 -18.89
N THR A 438 -4.28 -9.23 -18.36
CA THR A 438 -5.50 -8.49 -18.72
C THR A 438 -5.46 -7.06 -18.19
N ALA A 439 -4.89 -6.82 -17.00
CA ALA A 439 -4.66 -5.49 -16.45
C ALA A 439 -3.78 -4.62 -17.35
N LEU A 440 -2.73 -5.20 -17.95
CA LEU A 440 -1.85 -4.49 -18.87
C LEU A 440 -2.58 -4.06 -20.15
N LEU A 441 -3.35 -4.98 -20.75
CA LEU A 441 -4.10 -4.71 -21.99
C LEU A 441 -5.23 -3.70 -21.78
N LEU A 442 -6.04 -3.88 -20.74
CA LEU A 442 -7.12 -2.95 -20.40
C LEU A 442 -6.56 -1.60 -19.96
N GLY A 443 -5.43 -1.59 -19.24
CA GLY A 443 -4.71 -0.38 -18.90
C GLY A 443 -4.30 0.40 -20.14
N ALA A 444 -3.70 -0.27 -21.13
CA ALA A 444 -3.34 0.36 -22.40
C ALA A 444 -4.56 0.94 -23.13
N LEU A 445 -5.65 0.17 -23.22
CA LEU A 445 -6.87 0.57 -23.92
C LEU A 445 -7.56 1.78 -23.27
N TRP A 446 -7.80 1.71 -21.96
CA TRP A 446 -8.42 2.79 -21.21
C TRP A 446 -7.56 4.05 -21.21
N GLY A 447 -6.25 3.91 -21.02
CA GLY A 447 -5.34 5.06 -21.07
C GLY A 447 -5.26 5.69 -22.45
N ALA A 448 -5.23 4.90 -23.52
CA ALA A 448 -5.24 5.42 -24.88
C ALA A 448 -6.55 6.15 -25.19
N GLY A 449 -7.70 5.53 -24.88
CA GLY A 449 -9.02 6.13 -25.07
C GLY A 449 -9.20 7.42 -24.30
N ALA A 450 -8.88 7.40 -23.00
CA ALA A 450 -8.98 8.58 -22.15
C ALA A 450 -7.98 9.68 -22.54
N GLY A 451 -6.77 9.30 -22.96
CA GLY A 451 -5.74 10.25 -23.41
C GLY A 451 -6.14 10.96 -24.70
N ALA A 452 -6.77 10.24 -25.63
CA ALA A 452 -7.34 10.84 -26.84
C ALA A 452 -8.54 11.74 -26.53
N ALA A 453 -9.51 11.23 -25.76
CA ALA A 453 -10.72 11.98 -25.39
C ALA A 453 -10.39 13.25 -24.60
N GLY A 454 -9.51 13.14 -23.60
CA GLY A 454 -9.07 14.27 -22.80
C GLY A 454 -8.32 15.33 -23.60
N ALA A 455 -7.59 14.93 -24.65
CA ALA A 455 -6.91 15.86 -25.56
C ALA A 455 -7.85 16.53 -26.58
N LEU A 456 -9.02 15.94 -26.86
CA LEU A 456 -10.06 16.57 -27.69
C LEU A 456 -10.94 17.53 -26.88
N LEU A 457 -11.04 17.33 -25.56
CA LEU A 457 -11.80 18.17 -24.64
C LEU A 457 -11.02 19.40 -24.15
N ALA A 458 -9.70 19.30 -24.05
CA ALA A 458 -8.79 20.38 -23.64
C ALA A 458 -8.43 21.28 -24.82
#